data_AF-A0A0Q8Q3H5-F1
#
_entry.id   AF-A0A0Q8Q3H5-F1
#
_cell.length_a   1.000
_cell.length_b   1.000
_cell.length_c   1.000
_cell.angle_alpha   90.00
_cell.angle_beta   90.00
_cell.angle_gamma   90.00
#
_symmetry.space_group_name_H-M   'P 1'
#
loop_
_entity.id
_entity.type
_entity.pdbx_description
1 polymer ?
#
loop_
_entity_poly.entity_id
_entity_poly.type
_entity_poly.pdbx_seq_one_letter_code
_entity_poly.pdbx_strand_id
1 'polypeptide(L)' 'MDTTPTTIANAQLCQQLHALARAEDEAAALEAARVPYWAACPPSVHAHREAARSLRSTAYRLQAMDSGPLQGYPRQMAG' A
#
# COMPACT_ATOMS: atom_id res chain seq x y z
N MET A 1 17.93 7.88 21.46
CA MET A 1 17.56 7.82 20.03
C MET A 1 16.31 7.00 20.00
N ASP A 2 15.17 7.69 20.04
CA ASP A 2 13.90 7.10 20.48
C ASP A 2 13.01 6.91 19.26
N THR A 3 13.51 6.18 18.26
CA THR A 3 12.84 5.97 16.96
C THR A 3 11.81 4.84 16.99
N THR A 4 11.72 4.08 18.08
CA THR A 4 10.95 2.83 18.16
C THR A 4 9.42 2.96 18.04
N PRO A 5 8.71 3.89 18.71
CA PRO A 5 7.25 3.88 18.69
C PRO A 5 6.67 4.31 17.34
N THR A 6 7.29 5.28 16.65
CA THR A 6 6.82 5.77 15.35
C THR A 6 7.04 4.74 14.23
N THR A 7 8.19 4.07 14.21
CA THR A 7 8.46 2.98 13.25
C THR A 7 7.51 1.81 13.45
N ILE A 8 7.24 1.41 14.71
CA ILE A 8 6.25 0.35 15.00
C ILE A 8 4.84 0.77 14.53
N ALA A 9 4.43 2.01 14.82
CA ALA A 9 3.14 2.53 14.39
C ALA A 9 3.03 2.60 12.85
N ASN A 10 4.08 3.03 12.15
CA ASN A 10 4.11 3.06 10.69
C ASN A 10 4.01 1.66 10.08
N ALA A 11 4.70 0.67 10.65
CA ALA A 11 4.61 -0.72 10.20
C ALA A 11 3.20 -1.29 10.38
N GLN A 12 2.56 -1.05 11.53
CA GLN A 12 1.17 -1.45 11.79
C GLN A 12 0.19 -0.77 10.84
N LEU A 13 0.35 0.53 10.61
CA LEU A 13 -0.46 1.28 9.66
C LEU A 13 -0.30 0.74 8.24
N CYS A 14 0.92 0.44 7.81
CA CYS A 14 1.16 -0.18 6.50
C CYS A 14 0.46 -1.54 6.38
N GLN A 15 0.50 -2.37 7.42
CA GLN A 15 -0.21 -3.65 7.42
C GLN A 15 -1.73 -3.45 7.26
N GLN A 16 -2.31 -2.48 7.98
CA GLN A 16 -3.74 -2.14 7.87
C GLN A 16 -4.10 -1.61 6.48
N LEU A 17 -3.27 -0.74 5.90
CA LEU A 17 -3.49 -0.22 4.54
C LEU A 17 -3.47 -1.34 3.49
N HIS A 18 -2.56 -2.31 3.62
CA HIS A 18 -2.52 -3.48 2.73
C HIS A 18 -3.72 -4.40 2.93
N ALA A 19 -4.17 -4.60 4.17
CA ALA A 19 -5.37 -5.38 4.47
C ALA A 19 -6.62 -4.73 3.86
N LEU A 20 -6.78 -3.41 4.01
CA LEU A 20 -7.86 -2.66 3.39
C LEU A 20 -7.78 -2.71 1.85
N ALA A 21 -6.60 -2.54 1.27
CA ALA A 21 -6.44 -2.64 -0.17
C ALA A 21 -6.85 -4.00 -0.73
N ARG A 22 -6.57 -5.08 0.01
CA ARG A 22 -7.02 -6.43 -0.34
C ARG A 22 -8.53 -6.57 -0.26
N ALA A 23 -9.16 -6.01 0.78
CA ALA A 23 -10.61 -6.05 0.93
C ALA A 23 -11.33 -5.30 -0.21
N GLU A 24 -10.80 -4.15 -0.63
CA GLU A 24 -11.33 -3.39 -1.77
C GLU A 24 -11.21 -4.19 -3.09
N ASP A 25 -10.08 -4.84 -3.35
CA ASP A 25 -9.93 -5.68 -4.54
C ASP A 25 -10.86 -6.91 -4.51
N GLU A 26 -11.10 -7.49 -3.34
CA GLU A 26 -12.05 -8.59 -3.16
C GLU A 26 -13.49 -8.14 -3.41
N ALA A 27 -13.89 -6.96 -2.90
CA ALA A 27 -15.18 -6.36 -3.19
C ALA A 27 -15.35 -6.11 -4.70
N ALA A 28 -14.33 -5.57 -5.36
CA ALA A 28 -14.33 -5.36 -6.81
C ALA A 28 -14.49 -6.68 -7.58
N ALA A 29 -13.81 -7.75 -7.14
CA ALA A 29 -13.89 -9.06 -7.76
C ALA A 29 -15.27 -9.71 -7.59
N LEU A 30 -15.84 -9.64 -6.38
CA LEU A 30 -17.17 -10.14 -6.07
C LEU A 30 -18.24 -9.41 -6.87
N GLU A 31 -18.15 -8.09 -6.97
CA GLU A 31 -19.11 -7.30 -7.74
C GLU A 31 -18.98 -7.57 -9.24
N ALA A 32 -17.76 -7.62 -9.78
CA ALA A 32 -17.53 -7.96 -11.18
C ALA A 32 -18.03 -9.38 -11.52
N ALA A 33 -17.88 -10.35 -10.60
CA ALA A 33 -18.36 -11.71 -10.78
C ALA A 33 -19.90 -11.82 -10.85
N ARG A 34 -20.62 -10.84 -10.31
CA ARG A 34 -22.10 -10.78 -10.41
C ARG A 34 -22.57 -10.19 -11.74
N VAL A 35 -21.67 -9.63 -12.53
CA VAL A 35 -21.98 -8.98 -13.80
C VAL A 35 -21.67 -9.94 -14.95
N PRO A 36 -22.64 -10.26 -15.83
CA PRO A 36 -22.38 -11.07 -17.00
C PRO A 36 -21.31 -10.44 -17.91
N TYR A 37 -20.51 -11.25 -18.60
CA TYR A 37 -19.38 -10.76 -19.40
C TYR A 37 -19.77 -9.80 -20.54
N TRP A 38 -21.02 -9.88 -21.01
CA TRP A 38 -21.56 -9.02 -22.08
C TRP A 38 -22.12 -7.70 -21.57
N ALA A 39 -22.24 -7.53 -20.25
CA ALA A 39 -22.75 -6.31 -19.64
C ALA A 39 -21.62 -5.36 -19.27
N ALA A 40 -21.92 -4.06 -19.24
CA ALA A 40 -20.96 -3.07 -18.76
C ALA A 40 -20.61 -3.33 -17.29
N CYS A 41 -19.33 -3.25 -16.95
CA CYS A 41 -18.87 -3.39 -15.58
C CYS A 41 -19.39 -2.22 -14.73
N PRO A 42 -19.90 -2.46 -13.51
CA PRO A 42 -20.36 -1.40 -12.64
C PRO A 42 -19.24 -0.38 -12.35
N PRO A 43 -19.54 0.93 -12.32
CA PRO A 43 -18.53 1.96 -12.04
C PRO A 43 -17.92 1.82 -10.63
N SER A 44 -18.65 1.21 -9.70
CA SER A 44 -18.19 0.81 -8.36
C SER A 44 -16.98 -0.13 -8.39
N VAL A 45 -16.90 -1.08 -9.33
CA VAL A 45 -15.73 -1.96 -9.48
C VAL A 45 -14.47 -1.14 -9.78
N HIS A 46 -14.59 -0.10 -10.61
CA HIS A 46 -13.48 0.81 -10.87
C HIS A 46 -13.12 1.61 -9.61
N ALA A 47 -14.11 2.13 -8.89
CA ALA A 47 -13.89 2.86 -7.64
C ALA A 47 -13.16 2.01 -6.58
N HIS A 48 -13.56 0.75 -6.39
CA HIS A 48 -12.90 -0.19 -5.48
C HIS A 48 -11.43 -0.42 -5.87
N ARG A 49 -11.15 -0.65 -7.16
CA ARG A 49 -9.77 -0.84 -7.65
C ARG A 49 -8.91 0.41 -7.48
N GLU A 50 -9.49 1.59 -7.67
CA GLU A 50 -8.79 2.86 -7.44
C GLU A 50 -8.50 3.09 -5.95
N ALA A 51 -9.45 2.76 -5.07
CA ALA A 51 -9.27 2.80 -3.63
C ALA A 51 -8.11 1.87 -3.20
N ALA A 52 -8.11 0.61 -3.66
CA ALA A 52 -7.04 -0.35 -3.40
C ALA A 52 -5.66 0.18 -3.86
N ARG A 53 -5.61 0.78 -5.06
CA ARG A 53 -4.38 1.40 -5.59
C ARG A 53 -3.90 2.57 -4.73
N SER A 54 -4.81 3.43 -4.28
CA SER A 54 -4.49 4.59 -3.43
C SER A 54 -3.95 4.16 -2.05
N LEU A 55 -4.56 3.12 -1.46
CA LEU A 55 -4.12 2.54 -0.19
C LEU A 55 -2.69 1.97 -0.31
N ARG A 56 -2.41 1.18 -1.36
CA ARG A 56 -1.06 0.65 -1.62
C ARG A 56 -0.03 1.75 -1.87
N SER A 57 -0.40 2.78 -2.64
CA SER A 57 0.47 3.94 -2.88
C SER A 57 0.82 4.67 -1.57
N THR A 58 -0.17 4.82 -0.69
CA THR A 58 0.06 5.43 0.62
C THR A 58 0.96 4.57 1.50
N ALA A 59 0.75 3.26 1.54
CA ALA A 59 1.63 2.35 2.26
C ALA A 59 3.08 2.39 1.73
N TYR A 60 3.25 2.43 0.39
CA TYR A 60 4.57 2.54 -0.23
C TYR A 60 5.29 3.84 0.18
N ARG A 61 4.58 4.97 0.17
CA ARG A 61 5.15 6.26 0.63
C ARG A 61 5.59 6.20 2.08
N LEU A 62 4.77 5.62 2.97
CA LEU A 62 5.13 5.47 4.39
C LEU A 62 6.37 4.60 4.59
N GLN A 63 6.45 3.48 3.87
CA GLN A 63 7.62 2.60 3.92
C GLN A 63 8.89 3.28 3.37
N ALA A 64 8.76 4.06 2.30
CA ALA A 64 9.88 4.82 1.74
C ALA A 64 10.41 5.89 2.71
N MET A 65 9.52 6.52 3.49
CA MET A 65 9.90 7.47 4.54
C MET A 65 10.65 6.79 5.69
N ASP A 66 10.22 5.58 6.07
CA ASP A 66 10.83 4.80 7.16
C ASP A 66 12.18 4.18 6.74
N SER A 67 12.38 3.91 5.44
CA SER A 67 13.59 3.30 4.91
C SER A 67 14.78 4.26 4.80
N GLY A 68 14.56 5.58 4.81
CA GLY A 68 15.62 6.61 4.72
C GLY A 68 16.51 6.52 3.46
N PRO A 69 17.28 7.58 3.11
CA PRO A 69 18.26 7.49 2.05
C PRO A 69 19.48 6.71 2.59
N LEU A 70 19.66 5.46 2.16
CA LEU A 70 20.89 4.66 2.29
C LEU A 70 21.72 4.97 3.54
N GLN A 71 21.32 4.38 4.67
CA GLN A 71 22.09 4.34 5.90
C GLN A 71 23.52 3.83 5.65
N GLY A 72 24.49 4.75 5.51
CA GLY A 72 25.92 4.55 5.79
C GLY A 72 26.75 3.74 4.80
N TYR A 73 27.26 4.37 3.73
CA TYR A 73 28.58 4.02 3.21
C TYR A 73 29.66 4.86 3.92
N PRO A 74 30.49 4.30 4.83
CA PRO A 74 31.71 4.98 5.22
C PRO A 74 32.69 4.93 4.05
N ARG A 75 32.87 6.09 3.41
CA ARG A 75 33.91 6.35 2.42
C ARG A 75 35.27 6.38 3.12
N GLN A 76 35.85 5.23 3.44
CA GLN A 76 37.28 5.11 3.74
C GLN A 76 37.98 4.35 2.62
N MET A 77 38.24 5.10 1.54
CA MET A 77 39.27 4.83 0.54
C MET A 77 40.23 6.01 0.61
N ALA A 78 41.16 5.97 1.56
CA ALA A 78 42.35 6.82 1.59
C ALA A 78 43.38 6.16 2.52
N GLY A 79 44.48 5.70 1.95
CA GLY A 79 45.61 5.08 2.64
C GLY A 79 46.36 4.15 1.72
#